data_AF-A0A9X8YQL8-F1
#
_entry.id   AF-A0A9X8YQL8-F1
#
_cell.length_a   1.000
_cell.length_b   1.000
_cell.length_c   1.000
_cell.angle_alpha   90.00
_cell.angle_beta   90.00
_cell.angle_gamma   90.00
#
_symmetry.space_group_name_H-M   'P 1'
#
loop_
_entity.id
_entity.type
_entity.pdbx_description
1 polymer ?
#
loop_
_entity_poly.entity_id
_entity_poly.type
_entity_poly.pdbx_seq_one_letter_code
_entity_poly.pdbx_strand_id
1 'polypeptide(L)'
;AQREYEQITPQAGWSEQPPSLWWQSVCQCTQELHARYADYWPRIAAVGACGQMHGTVLLDADGELVVDRAMLWNDKRAQPQVAHFSHRQPPQPWLELLNNPPTA
;
A
#
# COMPACT_ATOMS: atom_id res chain seq x y z
N ALA A 1 -10.48 11.59 13.55
CA ALA A 1 -9.80 12.37 12.49
C ALA A 1 -9.70 11.48 11.25
N GLN A 2 -9.89 12.04 10.06
CA GLN A 2 -9.71 11.37 8.77
C GLN A 2 -9.11 12.36 7.77
N ARG A 3 -8.33 11.85 6.81
CA ARG A 3 -7.84 12.60 5.65
C ARG A 3 -8.05 11.75 4.42
N GLU A 4 -8.50 12.37 3.34
CA GLU A 4 -8.55 11.75 2.02
C GLU A 4 -7.28 12.11 1.25
N TYR A 5 -6.83 11.19 0.42
CA TYR A 5 -5.72 11.40 -0.51
C TYR A 5 -6.07 10.74 -1.85
N GLU A 6 -5.66 11.39 -2.92
CA GLU A 6 -6.08 11.05 -4.28
C GLU A 6 -5.45 9.74 -4.77
N GLN A 7 -6.25 8.90 -5.44
CA GLN A 7 -5.75 7.81 -6.27
C GLN A 7 -5.42 8.37 -7.66
N ILE A 8 -4.16 8.30 -8.04
CA ILE A 8 -3.66 8.74 -9.33
C ILE A 8 -3.85 7.60 -10.33
N THR A 9 -4.48 7.90 -11.47
CA THR A 9 -4.68 6.94 -12.58
C THR A 9 -4.02 7.50 -13.84
N PRO A 10 -2.69 7.37 -14.00
CA PRO A 10 -1.98 7.98 -15.15
C PRO A 10 -2.42 7.43 -16.51
N GLN A 11 -2.85 6.17 -16.53
CA GLN A 11 -3.35 5.46 -17.70
C GLN A 11 -4.46 4.51 -17.28
N ALA A 12 -5.29 4.08 -18.24
CA ALA A 12 -6.33 3.08 -17.97
C ALA A 12 -5.72 1.79 -17.39
N GLY A 13 -6.26 1.34 -16.25
CA GLY A 13 -5.77 0.17 -15.53
C GLY A 13 -4.56 0.43 -14.63
N TRP A 14 -3.99 1.63 -14.59
CA TRP A 14 -2.94 2.00 -13.64
C TRP A 14 -3.56 2.63 -12.40
N SER A 15 -3.01 2.37 -11.22
CA SER A 15 -3.53 2.86 -9.96
C SER A 15 -2.38 3.10 -9.00
N GLU A 16 -2.15 4.37 -8.65
CA GLU A 16 -1.04 4.80 -7.83
C GLU A 16 -1.48 5.70 -6.69
N GLN A 17 -0.75 5.69 -5.58
CA GLN A 17 -0.81 6.73 -4.56
C GLN A 17 0.61 7.08 -4.08
N PRO A 18 0.88 8.34 -3.72
CA PRO A 18 2.12 8.72 -3.06
C PRO A 18 2.16 8.23 -1.61
N PRO A 19 3.09 7.33 -1.22
CA PRO A 19 3.21 6.86 0.16
C PRO A 19 3.49 7.98 1.16
N SER A 20 4.12 9.08 0.73
CA SER A 20 4.35 10.25 1.56
C SER A 20 3.04 10.85 2.09
N LEU A 21 1.95 10.83 1.29
CA LEU A 21 0.64 11.32 1.71
C LEU A 21 0.00 10.40 2.76
N TRP A 22 0.24 9.09 2.70
CA TRP A 22 -0.24 8.17 3.73
C TRP A 22 0.38 8.52 5.08
N TRP A 23 1.70 8.68 5.11
CA TRP A 23 2.43 9.03 6.33
C TRP A 23 2.02 10.41 6.86
N GLN A 24 2.00 11.43 6.00
CA GLN A 24 1.56 12.77 6.38
C GLN A 24 0.13 12.76 6.93
N SER A 25 -0.78 12.01 6.31
CA SER A 25 -2.17 11.87 6.76
C SER A 25 -2.27 11.25 8.15
N VAL A 26 -1.50 10.20 8.43
CA VAL A 26 -1.45 9.56 9.77
C VAL A 26 -0.91 10.55 10.81
N CYS A 27 0.18 11.26 10.51
CA CYS A 27 0.74 12.27 11.41
C CYS A 27 -0.28 13.37 11.72
N GLN A 28 -0.92 13.93 10.69
CA GLN A 28 -1.92 15.00 10.85
C GLN A 28 -3.16 14.53 11.63
N CYS A 29 -3.67 13.33 11.33
CA CYS A 29 -4.78 12.74 12.07
C CYS A 29 -4.42 12.51 13.54
N THR A 30 -3.21 12.05 13.82
CA THR A 30 -2.72 11.80 15.18
C THR A 30 -2.58 13.11 15.96
N GLN A 31 -2.02 14.16 15.34
CA GLN A 31 -1.93 15.49 15.92
C GLN A 31 -3.31 16.09 16.21
N GLU A 32 -4.27 15.93 15.30
CA GLU A 32 -5.65 16.37 15.51
C GLU A 32 -6.31 15.63 16.69
N LEU A 33 -6.10 14.32 16.79
CA LEU A 33 -6.63 13.52 17.90
C LEU A 33 -6.00 13.95 19.23
N HIS A 34 -4.68 14.19 19.27
CA HIS A 34 -3.99 14.67 20.46
C HIS A 34 -4.53 16.03 20.91
N ALA A 35 -4.71 16.97 19.97
CA ALA A 35 -5.23 18.30 20.29
C ALA A 35 -6.65 18.26 20.88
N ARG A 36 -7.47 17.27 20.50
CA ARG A 36 -8.86 17.13 20.99
C ARG A 36 -9.00 16.28 22.25
N TYR A 37 -8.09 15.33 22.46
CA TYR A 37 -8.22 14.30 23.49
C TYR A 37 -6.91 14.10 24.27
N ALA A 38 -6.18 15.18 24.55
CA ALA A 38 -4.88 15.14 25.23
C ALA A 38 -4.91 14.37 26.55
N ASP A 39 -5.99 14.50 27.34
CA ASP A 39 -6.14 13.82 28.63
C ASP A 39 -6.21 12.28 28.51
N TYR A 40 -6.56 11.76 27.33
CA TYR A 40 -6.61 10.32 27.08
C TYR A 40 -5.27 9.75 26.60
N TRP A 41 -4.32 10.59 26.18
CA TRP A 41 -3.03 10.14 25.65
C TRP A 41 -2.23 9.25 26.63
N PRO A 42 -2.14 9.58 27.94
CA PRO A 42 -1.48 8.72 28.92
C PRO A 42 -2.15 7.35 29.12
N ARG A 43 -3.37 7.15 28.60
CA ARG A 43 -4.15 5.90 28.75
C ARG A 43 -4.02 4.98 27.54
N ILE A 44 -3.32 5.40 26.48
CA ILE A 44 -3.11 4.57 25.28
C ILE A 44 -2.14 3.45 25.63
N ALA A 45 -2.65 2.22 25.73
CA ALA A 45 -1.85 1.03 26.04
C ALA A 45 -1.18 0.41 24.80
N ALA A 46 -1.77 0.61 23.61
CA ALA A 46 -1.29 0.04 22.35
C ALA A 46 -1.75 0.86 21.15
N VAL A 47 -1.01 0.74 20.04
CA VAL A 47 -1.38 1.26 18.72
C VAL A 47 -1.45 0.08 17.75
N GLY A 48 -2.58 -0.05 17.07
CA GLY A 48 -2.74 -0.99 15.96
C GLY A 48 -2.68 -0.24 14.63
N ALA A 49 -1.91 -0.76 13.68
CA ALA A 49 -1.88 -0.26 12.31
C ALA A 49 -2.57 -1.26 11.38
N CYS A 50 -3.37 -0.74 10.46
CA CYS A 50 -4.02 -1.50 9.40
C CYS A 50 -4.04 -0.63 8.13
N GLY A 51 -4.14 -1.25 6.97
CA GLY A 51 -4.21 -0.54 5.71
C GLY A 51 -4.48 -1.49 4.56
N GLN A 52 -4.54 -0.95 3.35
CA GLN A 52 -4.61 -1.74 2.13
C GLN A 52 -3.40 -2.68 2.00
N MET A 53 -3.64 -3.93 1.57
CA MET A 53 -2.60 -4.90 1.26
C MET A 53 -2.21 -4.82 -0.24
N HIS A 54 -1.12 -5.51 -0.62
CA HIS A 54 -0.61 -5.62 -1.99
C HIS A 54 -0.17 -4.32 -2.69
N GLY A 55 -0.12 -3.19 -1.97
CA GLY A 55 0.56 -2.00 -2.44
C GLY A 55 2.08 -2.19 -2.42
N THR A 56 2.77 -1.77 -3.48
CA THR A 56 4.24 -1.88 -3.57
C THR A 56 4.89 -0.51 -3.34
N VAL A 57 5.65 -0.37 -2.26
CA VAL A 57 6.47 0.82 -1.94
C VAL A 57 7.94 0.46 -2.15
N LEU A 58 8.65 1.24 -2.97
CA LEU A 58 10.06 1.01 -3.24
C LEU A 58 10.91 1.92 -2.35
N LEU A 59 11.77 1.31 -1.54
CA LEU A 59 12.73 1.99 -0.67
C LEU A 59 14.15 1.68 -1.12
N ASP A 60 15.06 2.64 -0.95
CA ASP A 60 16.49 2.40 -1.12
C ASP A 60 17.10 1.78 0.15
N ALA A 61 18.43 1.64 0.16
CA ALA A 61 19.16 1.04 1.28
C ALA A 61 19.13 1.88 2.56
N ASP A 62 18.88 3.18 2.45
CA ASP A 62 18.78 4.11 3.58
C ASP A 62 17.34 4.21 4.11
N GLY A 63 16.39 3.53 3.45
CA GLY A 63 14.98 3.53 3.81
C GLY A 63 14.20 4.70 3.20
N GLU A 64 14.78 5.41 2.24
CA GLU A 64 14.14 6.54 1.57
C GLU A 64 13.33 6.06 0.35
N LEU A 65 12.24 6.78 0.05
CA LEU A 65 11.41 6.47 -1.11
C LEU A 65 12.21 6.65 -2.39
N VAL A 66 12.38 5.56 -3.16
CA VAL A 66 12.99 5.62 -4.50
C VAL A 66 12.11 6.45 -5.45
N VAL A 67 10.79 6.33 -5.27
CA VAL A 67 9.78 7.10 -5.97
C VAL A 67 8.56 7.27 -5.05
N ASP A 68 8.00 8.46 -4.99
CA ASP A 68 6.78 8.74 -4.23
C ASP A 68 5.52 8.30 -5.02
N ARG A 69 5.52 7.05 -5.47
CA ARG A 69 4.43 6.39 -6.19
C ARG A 69 4.41 4.91 -5.83
N ALA A 70 3.42 4.51 -5.05
CA ALA A 70 3.12 3.11 -4.83
C ALA A 70 2.06 2.62 -5.82
N MET A 71 2.38 1.54 -6.52
CA MET A 71 1.39 0.80 -7.31
C MET A 71 0.45 0.10 -6.34
N LEU A 72 -0.85 0.32 -6.51
CA LEU A 72 -1.89 -0.24 -5.65
C LEU A 72 -2.28 -1.66 -6.10
N TRP A 73 -3.03 -2.36 -5.25
CA TRP A 73 -3.51 -3.72 -5.49
C TRP A 73 -4.39 -3.88 -6.75
N ASN A 74 -4.98 -2.79 -7.23
CA ASN A 74 -5.81 -2.75 -8.43
C ASN A 74 -5.04 -2.28 -9.68
N ASP A 75 -3.72 -2.09 -9.60
CA ASP A 75 -2.87 -1.70 -10.72
C ASP A 75 -2.59 -2.89 -11.65
N LYS A 76 -3.02 -2.79 -12.91
CA LYS A 76 -2.92 -3.85 -13.93
C LYS A 76 -1.74 -3.69 -14.88
N ARG A 77 -0.79 -2.79 -14.61
CA ARG A 77 0.35 -2.57 -15.53
C ARG A 77 1.23 -3.81 -15.70
N ALA A 78 1.23 -4.70 -14.71
CA ALA A 78 1.98 -5.95 -14.71
C ALA A 78 1.26 -7.13 -15.40
N GLN A 79 0.08 -6.90 -16.00
CA GLN A 79 -0.71 -7.95 -16.64
C GLN A 79 0.09 -8.73 -17.71
N PRO A 80 0.91 -8.10 -18.58
CA PRO A 80 1.72 -8.84 -19.56
C PRO A 80 2.74 -9.78 -18.90
N GLN A 81 3.37 -9.36 -17.80
CA GLN A 81 4.33 -10.15 -17.04
C GLN A 81 3.66 -11.36 -16.38
N VAL A 82 2.48 -11.16 -15.81
CA VAL A 82 1.66 -12.23 -15.22
C VAL A 82 1.23 -13.23 -16.28
N ALA A 83 0.78 -12.78 -17.45
CA ALA A 83 0.45 -13.66 -18.57
C ALA A 83 1.67 -14.47 -19.04
N HIS A 84 2.83 -13.82 -19.15
CA HIS A 84 4.08 -14.49 -19.51
C HIS A 84 4.50 -15.55 -18.47
N PHE A 85 4.42 -15.23 -17.18
CA PHE A 85 4.71 -16.17 -16.09
C PHE A 85 3.79 -17.38 -16.16
N SER A 86 2.48 -17.16 -16.24
CA SER A 86 1.46 -18.22 -16.29
C SER A 86 1.59 -19.12 -17.51
N HIS A 87 2.07 -18.60 -18.65
CA HIS A 87 2.34 -19.42 -19.83
C HIS A 87 3.56 -20.34 -19.63
N ARG A 88 4.54 -19.94 -18.81
CA ARG A 88 5.79 -20.69 -18.61
C ARG A 88 5.76 -21.63 -17.41
N GLN A 89 4.91 -21.34 -16.42
CA GLN A 89 4.90 -22.05 -15.15
C GLN A 89 3.57 -22.80 -14.98
N PRO A 90 3.59 -24.14 -14.84
CA PRO A 90 2.37 -24.87 -14.53
C PRO A 90 1.81 -24.42 -13.17
N PRO A 91 0.48 -24.37 -12.99
CA PRO A 91 -0.13 -23.74 -11.83
C PRO A 91 -0.03 -24.53 -10.52
N GLN A 92 0.01 -25.86 -10.56
CA GLN A 92 -0.06 -26.69 -9.34
C GLN A 92 1.04 -26.39 -8.28
N PRO A 93 2.34 -26.32 -8.63
CA PRO A 93 3.39 -26.34 -7.61
C PRO A 93 3.40 -25.13 -6.67
N TRP A 94 3.02 -23.95 -7.16
CA TRP A 94 3.04 -22.71 -6.36
C TRP A 94 1.66 -22.32 -5.83
N LEU A 95 0.55 -22.75 -6.43
CA LEU A 95 -0.78 -22.53 -5.86
C LEU A 95 -0.92 -23.23 -4.51
N GLU A 96 -0.42 -24.46 -4.38
CA GLU A 96 -0.44 -25.20 -3.13
C GLU A 96 0.37 -24.51 -2.02
N LEU A 97 1.45 -23.82 -2.40
CA LEU A 97 2.34 -23.11 -1.47
C LEU A 97 1.81 -21.72 -1.09
N LEU A 98 1.36 -20.94 -2.08
CA LEU A 98 1.06 -19.52 -1.93
C LEU A 98 -0.43 -19.24 -1.67
N ASN A 99 -1.29 -20.21 -1.96
CA ASN A 99 -2.75 -20.12 -1.85
C ASN A 99 -3.37 -18.89 -2.55
N ASN A 100 -2.64 -18.31 -3.51
CA ASN A 100 -3.03 -17.15 -4.29
C ASN A 100 -2.57 -17.34 -5.75
N PRO A 101 -3.44 -17.06 -6.73
CA PRO A 101 -3.05 -17.08 -8.14
C PRO A 101 -2.08 -15.93 -8.47
N PRO A 102 -1.35 -16.01 -9.59
CA PRO A 102 -0.53 -14.93 -10.08
C PRO A 102 -1.47 -13.93 -10.73
N THR A 103 -1.54 -12.73 -10.15
CA THR A 103 -2.43 -11.66 -10.61
C THR A 103 -1.65 -10.36 -10.68
N ALA A 104 -1.98 -9.54 -11.68
CA ALA A 104 -1.80 -8.10 -11.60
C ALA A 104 -3.10 -7.55 -11.04
#